data_AF-A0A4P5VL82-F1
#
_entry.id   AF-A0A4P5VL82-F1
#
_cell.length_a   1.000
_cell.length_b   1.000
_cell.length_c   1.000
_cell.angle_alpha   90.00
_cell.angle_beta   90.00
_cell.angle_gamma   90.00
#
_symmetry.space_group_name_H-M   'P 1'
#
loop_
_entity.id
_entity.type
_entity.pdbx_description
1 polymer ?
#
loop_
_entity_poly.entity_id
_entity_poly.type
_entity_poly.pdbx_seq_one_letter_code
_entity_poly.pdbx_strand_id
1 'polypeptide(L)'
;MAGAFAEAGGAALEDSLIMIDEVQKCLNRSRASVYRYTNTDPRNLNPPFNPRKLNPEYRSDQKDPLLFHPNEVARFARDVLRIKEVTVEVLNSPSTATQHLLGSILEELRAIRQRLDALDGLPTTHATPRQLHNQSRPAA
;
A
#
# COMPACT_ATOMS: atom_id res chain seq x y z
N MET A 1 10.72 36.61 -21.88
CA MET A 1 9.73 36.59 -20.78
C MET A 1 10.06 35.37 -19.94
N ALA A 2 10.42 35.62 -18.68
CA ALA A 2 11.15 34.69 -17.82
C ALA A 2 10.38 33.41 -17.49
N GLY A 3 11.13 32.32 -17.35
CA GLY A 3 10.64 31.04 -16.85
C GLY A 3 10.37 31.10 -15.35
N ALA A 4 9.37 30.33 -14.94
CA ALA A 4 9.09 30.00 -13.56
C ALA A 4 8.62 28.53 -13.54
N PHE A 5 9.57 27.60 -13.55
CA PHE A 5 9.30 26.23 -13.15
C PHE A 5 9.33 26.22 -11.63
N ALA A 6 8.13 26.30 -11.03
CA ALA A 6 7.96 26.19 -9.60
C ALA A 6 8.33 24.77 -9.15
N GLU A 7 9.46 24.67 -8.43
CA GLU A 7 9.66 23.64 -7.42
C GLU A 7 8.63 23.85 -6.31
N ALA A 8 7.81 22.83 -6.06
CA ALA A 8 6.93 22.79 -4.89
C ALA A 8 6.77 21.34 -4.40
N GLY A 9 7.48 21.04 -3.31
CA GLY A 9 6.91 20.37 -2.14
C GLY A 9 6.48 18.91 -2.28
N GLY A 10 7.44 17.99 -2.13
CA GLY A 10 7.21 16.54 -2.03
C GLY A 10 6.60 16.04 -0.71
N ALA A 11 5.57 16.69 -0.14
CA ALA A 11 4.98 16.24 1.13
C ALA A 11 3.47 16.52 1.32
N ALA A 12 2.69 16.72 0.26
CA ALA A 12 1.24 16.96 0.38
C ALA A 12 0.38 16.44 -0.80
N LEU A 13 0.86 15.45 -1.58
CA LEU A 13 0.13 14.92 -2.74
C LEU A 13 -0.48 13.53 -2.52
N GLU A 14 -0.25 12.89 -1.38
CA GLU A 14 -0.70 11.51 -1.14
C GLU A 14 -2.22 11.37 -0.97
N ASP A 15 -2.94 12.46 -0.69
CA ASP A 15 -4.41 12.46 -0.51
C ASP A 15 -5.19 13.16 -1.65
N SER A 16 -4.50 13.75 -2.63
CA SER A 16 -5.17 14.45 -3.74
C SER A 16 -5.37 13.51 -4.92
N LEU A 17 -6.37 12.65 -4.82
CA LEU A 17 -6.82 11.80 -5.91
C LEU A 17 -7.25 12.67 -7.10
N ILE A 18 -6.74 12.34 -8.29
CA ILE A 18 -7.04 13.08 -9.51
C ILE A 18 -8.04 12.34 -10.38
N MET A 19 -8.95 13.11 -10.99
CA MET A 19 -9.94 12.57 -11.90
C MET A 19 -9.36 12.40 -13.31
N ILE A 20 -10.03 11.59 -14.12
CA ILE A 20 -9.64 11.32 -15.51
C ILE A 20 -9.44 12.58 -16.38
N ASP A 21 -10.11 13.70 -16.08
CA ASP A 21 -9.94 14.95 -16.83
C ASP A 21 -8.62 15.66 -16.52
N GLU A 22 -8.07 15.48 -15.33
CA GLU A 22 -6.74 15.96 -14.95
C GLU A 22 -5.67 15.03 -15.54
N VAL A 23 -5.89 13.71 -15.51
CA VAL A 23 -5.00 12.71 -16.13
C VAL A 23 -4.79 13.00 -17.62
N GLN A 24 -5.84 13.37 -18.36
CA GLN A 24 -5.74 13.74 -19.78
C GLN A 24 -4.77 14.90 -20.01
N LYS A 25 -4.84 15.93 -19.16
CA LYS A 25 -3.96 17.10 -19.24
C LYS A 25 -2.52 16.72 -18.91
N CYS A 26 -2.32 15.94 -17.84
CA CYS A 26 -0.99 15.49 -17.40
C CYS A 26 -0.29 14.58 -18.40
N LEU A 27 -1.04 13.72 -19.10
CA LEU A 27 -0.49 12.79 -20.08
C LEU A 27 -0.44 13.38 -21.51
N ASN A 28 -1.03 14.54 -21.75
CA ASN A 28 -1.22 15.12 -23.09
C ASN A 28 -1.83 14.10 -24.08
N ARG A 29 -2.86 13.38 -23.62
CA ARG A 29 -3.59 12.36 -24.39
C ARG A 29 -5.09 12.54 -24.26
N SER A 30 -5.82 12.13 -25.29
CA SER A 30 -7.28 12.18 -25.28
C SER A 30 -7.88 11.24 -24.24
N ARG A 31 -9.10 11.56 -23.77
CA ARG A 31 -9.86 10.71 -22.84
C ARG A 31 -9.96 9.25 -23.29
N ALA A 32 -10.19 9.03 -24.58
CA ALA A 32 -10.27 7.69 -25.15
C ALA A 32 -8.95 6.91 -25.02
N SER A 33 -7.81 7.58 -25.22
CA SER A 33 -6.50 6.97 -25.00
C SER A 33 -6.26 6.68 -23.52
N VAL A 34 -6.69 7.56 -22.60
CA VAL A 34 -6.59 7.29 -21.17
C VAL A 34 -7.36 6.01 -20.81
N TYR A 35 -8.60 5.83 -21.26
CA TYR A 35 -9.35 4.59 -21.02
C TYR A 35 -8.69 3.33 -21.61
N ARG A 36 -7.97 3.44 -22.74
CA ARG A 36 -7.20 2.32 -23.30
C ARG A 36 -6.01 1.94 -22.41
N TYR A 37 -5.42 2.92 -21.73
CA TYR A 37 -4.29 2.73 -20.84
C TYR A 37 -4.69 2.31 -19.43
N THR A 38 -5.92 2.62 -18.99
CA THR A 38 -6.39 2.25 -17.66
C THR A 38 -6.48 0.75 -17.49
N ASN A 39 -6.07 0.27 -16.33
CA ASN A 39 -6.23 -1.11 -15.91
C ASN A 39 -7.66 -1.32 -15.39
N THR A 40 -8.57 -1.63 -16.30
CA THR A 40 -9.98 -1.92 -16.01
C THR A 40 -10.40 -3.21 -16.71
N ASP A 41 -11.30 -3.96 -16.08
CA ASP A 41 -11.90 -5.18 -16.65
C ASP A 41 -13.43 -5.14 -16.40
N PRO A 42 -14.29 -5.39 -17.40
CA PRO A 42 -15.75 -5.43 -17.21
C PRO A 42 -16.23 -6.49 -16.22
N ARG A 43 -15.44 -7.56 -15.99
CA ARG A 43 -15.82 -8.66 -15.10
C ARG A 43 -15.19 -8.57 -13.72
N ASN A 44 -14.13 -7.79 -13.59
CA ASN A 44 -13.41 -7.63 -12.34
C ASN A 44 -13.25 -6.13 -12.02
N LEU A 45 -13.92 -5.69 -10.96
CA LEU A 45 -13.93 -4.29 -10.54
C LEU A 45 -12.51 -3.76 -10.27
N ASN A 46 -11.68 -4.57 -9.60
CA ASN A 46 -10.32 -4.22 -9.22
C ASN A 46 -9.35 -5.28 -9.76
N PRO A 47 -8.90 -5.17 -11.03
CA PRO A 47 -7.88 -6.06 -11.56
C PRO A 47 -6.57 -5.92 -10.78
N PRO A 48 -5.75 -7.00 -10.72
CA PRO A 48 -4.45 -6.93 -10.07
C PRO A 48 -3.55 -5.90 -10.75
N PHE A 49 -2.61 -5.36 -9.97
CA PHE A 49 -1.65 -4.35 -10.41
C PHE A 49 -0.92 -4.75 -11.69
N ASN A 50 -0.86 -3.84 -12.66
CA ASN A 50 -0.16 -4.05 -13.91
C ASN A 50 0.80 -2.88 -14.20
N PRO A 51 2.12 -3.10 -14.28
CA PRO A 51 3.10 -2.03 -14.46
C PRO A 51 3.04 -1.37 -15.84
N ARG A 52 2.47 -2.05 -16.85
CA ARG A 52 2.36 -1.52 -18.23
C ARG A 52 1.08 -0.73 -18.46
N LYS A 53 0.19 -0.66 -17.46
CA LYS A 53 -1.09 0.05 -17.52
C LYS A 53 -1.16 1.11 -16.42
N LEU A 54 -2.08 2.04 -16.58
CA LEU A 54 -2.41 3.03 -15.56
C LEU A 54 -3.40 2.41 -14.57
N ASN A 55 -2.99 2.19 -13.33
CA ASN A 55 -3.85 1.52 -12.35
C ASN A 55 -4.74 2.56 -11.64
N PRO A 56 -6.08 2.42 -11.68
CA PRO A 56 -6.96 3.27 -10.89
C PRO A 56 -6.88 2.92 -9.41
N GLU A 57 -7.36 3.84 -8.57
CA GLU A 57 -7.55 3.59 -7.15
C GLU A 57 -8.59 2.49 -6.90
N TYR A 58 -8.48 1.82 -5.75
CA TYR A 58 -9.42 0.77 -5.36
C TYR A 58 -10.86 1.30 -5.33
N ARG A 59 -11.78 0.54 -5.92
CA ARG A 59 -13.20 0.90 -5.99
C ARG A 59 -14.07 -0.13 -5.30
N SER A 60 -15.12 0.36 -4.65
CA SER A 60 -16.16 -0.49 -4.06
C SER A 60 -17.28 -0.78 -5.04
N ASP A 61 -17.61 0.17 -5.92
CA ASP A 61 -18.70 0.05 -6.88
C ASP A 61 -18.29 0.35 -8.33
N GLN A 62 -18.98 -0.29 -9.28
CA GLN A 62 -18.79 -0.03 -10.73
C GLN A 62 -19.31 1.37 -11.15
N LYS A 63 -20.11 2.02 -10.31
CA LYS A 63 -20.68 3.35 -10.58
C LYS A 63 -19.78 4.50 -10.15
N ASP A 64 -18.82 4.24 -9.28
CA ASP A 64 -17.87 5.26 -8.82
C ASP A 64 -17.11 5.89 -10.01
N PRO A 65 -16.57 7.11 -9.87
CA PRO A 65 -15.62 7.63 -10.83
C PRO A 65 -14.29 6.85 -10.78
N LEU A 66 -13.52 6.86 -11.86
CA LEU A 66 -12.13 6.38 -11.83
C LEU A 66 -11.26 7.50 -11.26
N LEU A 67 -10.62 7.21 -10.14
CA LEU A 67 -9.67 8.07 -9.47
C LEU A 67 -8.26 7.51 -9.64
N PHE A 68 -7.26 8.38 -9.66
CA PHE A 68 -5.87 8.00 -9.83
C PHE A 68 -4.98 8.73 -8.84
N HIS A 69 -3.91 8.06 -8.43
CA HIS A 69 -2.85 8.70 -7.66
C HIS A 69 -1.94 9.52 -8.58
N PRO A 70 -1.53 10.74 -8.17
CA PRO A 70 -0.59 11.55 -8.95
C PRO A 70 0.75 10.81 -9.17
N ASN A 71 1.18 10.03 -8.18
CA ASN A 71 2.37 9.17 -8.27
C ASN A 71 2.25 8.12 -9.38
N GLU A 72 1.07 7.51 -9.51
CA GLU A 72 0.80 6.49 -10.53
C GLU A 72 0.79 7.08 -11.94
N VAL A 73 0.19 8.27 -12.10
CA VAL A 73 0.19 9.00 -13.38
C VAL A 73 1.61 9.42 -13.76
N ALA A 74 2.40 9.89 -12.79
CA ALA A 74 3.81 10.24 -13.01
C ALA A 74 4.64 9.02 -13.44
N ARG A 75 4.47 7.87 -12.77
CA ARG A 75 5.10 6.60 -13.14
C ARG A 75 4.72 6.21 -14.57
N PHE A 76 3.44 6.19 -14.89
CA PHE A 76 2.96 5.79 -16.21
C PHE A 76 3.49 6.69 -17.33
N ALA A 77 3.53 8.01 -17.11
CA ALA A 77 4.08 8.98 -18.06
C ALA A 77 5.57 8.76 -18.35
N ARG A 78 6.35 8.43 -17.31
CA ARG A 78 7.80 8.18 -17.39
C ARG A 78 8.11 6.80 -17.99
N ASP A 79 7.54 5.76 -17.38
CA ASP A 79 7.98 4.38 -17.61
C ASP A 79 7.33 3.74 -18.84
N VAL A 80 6.07 4.11 -19.13
CA VAL A 80 5.30 3.50 -20.23
C VAL A 80 5.23 4.41 -21.44
N LEU A 81 4.81 5.67 -21.26
CA LEU A 81 4.65 6.59 -22.39
C LEU A 81 5.94 7.30 -22.81
N ARG A 82 6.97 7.33 -21.95
CA ARG A 82 8.25 8.02 -22.17
C ARG A 82 8.09 9.50 -22.57
N ILE A 83 7.06 10.17 -22.06
CA ILE A 83 6.73 11.57 -22.41
C ILE A 83 7.60 12.57 -21.62
N LYS A 84 8.01 12.20 -20.40
CA LYS A 84 9.06 12.91 -19.67
C LYS A 84 10.38 12.18 -19.91
N GLU A 85 11.35 12.88 -20.48
CA GLU A 85 12.70 12.36 -20.73
C GLU A 85 13.29 11.86 -19.40
N VAL A 86 13.68 10.59 -19.38
CA VAL A 86 14.27 9.95 -18.21
C VAL A 86 15.78 9.94 -18.42
N THR A 87 16.47 10.99 -17.98
CA THR A 87 17.86 10.84 -17.57
C THR A 87 17.83 9.92 -16.35
N VAL A 88 18.40 8.73 -16.49
CA VAL A 88 18.51 7.74 -15.41
C VAL A 88 19.56 8.26 -14.43
N GLU A 89 19.22 9.29 -13.67
CA GLU A 89 19.95 9.58 -12.44
C GLU A 89 19.40 8.60 -11.40
N VAL A 90 20.21 7.57 -11.15
CA VAL A 90 20.04 6.65 -10.03
C VAL A 90 20.27 7.46 -8.75
N LEU A 91 19.27 8.28 -8.40
CA LEU A 91 19.14 8.82 -7.07
C LEU A 91 18.68 7.65 -6.21
N ASN A 92 19.65 6.92 -5.69
CA ASN A 92 19.48 6.14 -4.48
C ASN A 92 19.05 7.14 -3.41
N SER A 93 17.74 7.38 -3.28
CA SER A 93 17.21 8.20 -2.21
C SER A 93 17.79 7.62 -0.92
N PRO A 94 18.58 8.39 -0.16
CA PRO A 94 19.20 7.86 1.04
C PRO A 94 18.06 7.36 1.94
N SER A 95 18.17 6.10 2.35
CA SER A 95 17.27 5.42 3.27
C SER A 95 17.10 6.29 4.52
N THR A 96 16.00 7.03 4.69
CA THR A 96 16.04 8.10 5.73
C THR A 96 14.87 8.19 6.69
N ALA A 97 13.68 7.66 6.40
CA ALA A 97 12.64 7.55 7.44
C ALA A 97 11.75 6.33 7.23
N THR A 98 11.17 6.20 6.04
CA THR A 98 10.27 5.10 5.70
C THR A 98 10.98 3.75 5.77
N GLN A 99 12.19 3.63 5.24
CA GLN A 99 12.96 2.37 5.30
C GLN A 99 13.38 2.01 6.72
N HIS A 100 13.72 3.00 7.55
CA HIS A 100 14.00 2.79 8.98
C HIS A 100 12.75 2.30 9.72
N LEU A 101 11.60 2.95 9.48
CA LEU A 101 10.32 2.55 10.07
C LEU A 101 9.91 1.14 9.64
N LEU A 102 10.03 0.81 8.35
CA LEU A 102 9.77 -0.54 7.84
C LEU A 102 10.72 -1.57 8.45
N GLY A 103 11.99 -1.21 8.69
CA GLY A 103 12.95 -2.01 9.43
C GLY A 103 12.50 -2.28 10.86
N SER A 104 12.13 -1.23 11.60
CA SER A 104 11.60 -1.33 12.97
C SER A 104 10.34 -2.20 13.05
N ILE A 105 9.42 -2.04 12.09
CA ILE A 105 8.21 -2.87 11.98
C ILE A 105 8.59 -4.34 11.77
N LEU A 106 9.51 -4.64 10.86
CA LEU A 106 9.97 -6.01 10.62
C LEU A 106 10.62 -6.64 11.85
N GLU A 107 11.37 -5.86 12.61
CA GLU A 107 12.05 -6.30 13.82
C GLU A 107 11.04 -6.65 14.93
N GLU A 108 10.05 -5.79 15.16
CA GLU A 108 8.95 -6.06 16.09
C GLU A 108 8.12 -7.28 15.68
N LEU A 109 7.79 -7.42 14.39
CA LEU A 109 7.05 -8.59 13.89
C LEU A 109 7.83 -9.90 14.11
N ARG A 110 9.16 -9.88 13.95
CA ARG A 110 10.02 -11.03 14.25
C ARG A 110 10.06 -11.33 15.75
N ALA A 111 10.14 -10.30 16.60
CA ALA A 111 10.12 -10.47 18.05
C ALA A 111 8.79 -11.06 18.55
N ILE A 112 7.66 -10.58 18.01
CA ILE A 112 6.33 -11.14 18.29
C ILE A 112 6.28 -12.61 17.86
N ARG A 113 6.76 -12.94 16.66
CA ARG A 113 6.78 -14.32 16.16
C ARG A 113 7.56 -15.25 17.09
N GLN A 114 8.75 -14.84 17.53
CA GLN A 114 9.57 -15.63 18.46
C GLN A 114 8.87 -15.89 19.80
N ARG A 115 8.15 -14.89 20.34
CA ARG A 115 7.39 -15.06 21.60
C ARG A 115 6.22 -16.03 21.43
N LEU A 116 5.54 -15.98 20.29
CA LEU A 116 4.46 -16.91 19.96
C LEU A 116 4.98 -18.33 19.78
N ASP A 117 6.08 -18.51 19.04
CA ASP A 117 6.71 -19.84 18.87
C ASP A 117 7.20 -20.40 20.22
N ALA A 118 7.68 -19.55 21.14
CA ALA A 118 8.06 -19.96 22.50
C ALA A 118 6.87 -20.33 23.40
N LEU A 119 5.71 -19.69 23.19
CA LEU A 119 4.46 -20.03 23.89
C LEU A 119 3.86 -21.34 23.36
N ASP A 120 3.90 -21.56 22.04
CA ASP A 120 3.46 -22.81 21.41
C ASP A 120 4.40 -24.00 21.72
N GLY A 121 5.67 -23.72 22.07
CA GLY A 121 6.65 -24.72 22.47
C GLY A 121 6.53 -25.20 23.93
N LEU A 122 5.66 -24.59 24.76
CA LEU A 122 5.44 -25.02 26.14
C LEU A 122 4.35 -26.10 26.16
N PRO A 123 4.65 -27.36 26.54
CA PRO A 123 3.60 -28.34 26.73
C PRO A 123 2.68 -27.84 27.83
N THR A 124 1.42 -27.60 27.47
CA THR A 124 0.33 -27.20 28.34
C THR A 124 0.16 -28.22 29.46
N THR A 125 0.86 -28.03 30.58
CA THR A 125 0.48 -28.62 31.86
C THR A 125 -0.74 -27.84 32.37
N HIS A 126 -1.89 -28.11 31.78
CA HIS A 126 -3.16 -27.94 32.48
C HIS A 126 -3.27 -29.07 33.52
N ALA A 127 -2.46 -28.98 34.57
CA ALA A 127 -2.66 -29.77 35.77
C ALA A 127 -3.97 -29.28 36.40
N THR A 128 -5.03 -30.05 36.20
CA THR A 128 -6.27 -29.96 36.97
C THR A 128 -6.04 -30.61 38.33
N PRO A 129 -6.17 -29.92 39.47
CA PRO A 129 -6.40 -30.59 40.74
C PRO A 129 -7.91 -30.61 40.98
N ARG A 130 -8.59 -31.57 40.33
CA ARG A 130 -9.78 -32.19 40.93
C ARG A 130 -9.27 -33.10 42.04
N GLN A 131 -9.96 -33.14 43.18
CA GLN A 131 -9.69 -34.00 44.35
C GLN A 131 -8.48 -33.49 45.17
N LEU A 132 -8.65 -32.88 46.36
CA LEU A 132 -8.91 -33.57 47.62
C LEU A 132 -9.22 -32.52 48.70
N HIS A 133 -10.48 -32.14 48.95
CA HIS A 133 -10.81 -31.31 50.13
C HIS A 133 -12.21 -31.54 50.72
N ASN A 134 -12.79 -32.74 50.54
CA ASN A 134 -14.01 -33.07 51.28
C ASN A 134 -14.00 -34.49 51.85
N GLN A 135 -13.03 -34.75 52.71
CA GLN A 135 -13.21 -35.71 53.80
C GLN A 135 -12.55 -35.13 55.05
N SER A 136 -13.36 -34.63 55.97
CA SER A 136 -13.44 -35.14 57.36
C SER A 136 -14.29 -34.19 58.21
N ARG A 137 -15.49 -34.67 58.52
CA ARG A 137 -16.37 -34.19 59.58
C ARG A 137 -15.69 -34.39 60.95
N PRO A 138 -15.92 -33.52 61.93
CA PRO A 138 -16.26 -34.05 63.25
C PRO A 138 -17.49 -33.38 63.87
N ALA A 139 -17.98 -34.03 64.91
CA ALA A 139 -19.28 -33.90 65.53
C ALA A 139 -19.47 -32.66 66.41
N ALA A 140 -20.71 -32.15 66.41
CA ALA A 140 -21.50 -31.83 67.60
C ALA A 140 -22.99 -31.92 67.21
#